data_AF-A0A268U7G8-F1
#
_entry.id   AF-A0A268U7G8-F1
#
_cell.length_a   1.000
_cell.length_b   1.000
_cell.length_c   1.000
_cell.angle_alpha   90.00
_cell.angle_beta   90.00
_cell.angle_gamma   90.00
#
_symmetry.space_group_name_H-M   'P 1'
#
loop_
_entity.id
_entity.type
_entity.pdbx_description
1 polymer ?
#
loop_
_entity_poly.entity_id
_entity_poly.type
_entity_poly.pdbx_seq_one_letter_code
_entity_poly.pdbx_strand_id
1 'polypeptide(L)'
;MTKIDLENNIVEFEHNKALKSAFLLLSYVHQMEQFKKESPKEFLQNWAEEYENFLKEAEPSKKFRNEFKSIREKNKKMLEEKQKYFLFDEILKISKSIK
;
A
#
# COMPACT_ATOMS: atom_id res chain seq x y z
N MET A 1 21.37 -0.70 -2.02
CA MET A 1 20.29 -0.53 -3.01
C MET A 1 19.66 -1.90 -3.18
N THR A 2 18.35 -2.05 -3.00
CA THR A 2 17.67 -3.34 -3.14
C THR A 2 16.95 -3.35 -4.47
N LYS A 3 17.21 -4.36 -5.29
CA LYS A 3 16.52 -4.58 -6.57
C LYS A 3 15.48 -5.66 -6.38
N ILE A 4 14.23 -5.37 -6.71
CA ILE A 4 13.15 -6.35 -6.66
C ILE A 4 12.65 -6.53 -8.10
N ASP A 5 12.65 -7.78 -8.58
CA ASP A 5 12.06 -8.13 -9.85
C ASP A 5 10.55 -8.33 -9.64
N LEU A 6 9.76 -7.47 -10.28
CA LEU A 6 8.31 -7.57 -10.35
C LEU A 6 7.89 -7.79 -11.80
N GLU A 7 7.80 -9.06 -12.22
CA GLU A 7 7.35 -9.45 -13.57
C GLU A 7 8.25 -8.93 -14.71
N ASN A 8 9.57 -9.07 -14.59
CA ASN A 8 10.57 -8.51 -15.51
C ASN A 8 10.68 -6.97 -15.45
N ASN A 9 10.16 -6.37 -14.38
CA ASN A 9 10.32 -4.95 -14.10
C ASN A 9 11.18 -4.82 -12.84
N ILE A 10 12.46 -4.47 -13.04
CA ILE A 10 13.39 -4.27 -11.94
C ILE A 10 13.08 -2.92 -11.32
N VAL A 11 12.51 -2.93 -10.12
CA VAL A 11 12.31 -1.73 -9.33
C VAL A 11 13.45 -1.62 -8.33
N GLU A 12 14.17 -0.50 -8.40
CA GLU A 12 15.28 -0.20 -7.50
C GLU A 12 14.80 0.67 -6.36
N PHE A 13 15.04 0.23 -5.13
CA PHE A 13 14.73 0.98 -3.93
C PHE A 13 16.00 1.27 -3.14
N GLU A 14 16.09 2.47 -2.60
CA GLU A 14 17.00 2.74 -1.49
C GLU A 14 16.50 1.95 -0.27
N HIS A 15 17.30 0.97 0.15
CA HIS A 15 16.97 0.07 1.26
C HIS A 15 16.54 0.84 2.52
N ASN A 16 17.22 1.96 2.82
CA ASN A 16 16.87 2.84 3.94
C ASN A 16 15.49 3.50 3.80
N LYS A 17 15.07 3.86 2.58
CA LYS A 17 13.72 4.42 2.36
C LYS A 17 12.66 3.35 2.57
N ALA A 18 12.87 2.15 2.03
CA ALA A 18 11.96 1.01 2.21
C ALA A 18 11.80 0.63 3.69
N LEU A 19 12.93 0.53 4.42
CA LEU A 19 12.92 0.27 5.85
C LEU A 19 12.17 1.36 6.63
N LYS A 20 12.43 2.64 6.36
CA LYS A 20 11.73 3.75 7.01
C LYS A 20 10.21 3.69 6.78
N SER A 21 9.79 3.41 5.54
CA SER A 21 8.36 3.22 5.22
C SER A 21 7.76 2.02 5.95
N ALA A 22 8.46 0.90 6.01
CA ALA A 22 8.01 -0.28 6.74
C ALA A 22 7.85 0.00 8.24
N PHE A 23 8.84 0.65 8.86
CA PHE A 23 8.76 1.04 10.28
C PHE A 23 7.60 1.99 10.56
N LEU A 24 7.34 2.96 9.68
CA LEU A 24 6.20 3.87 9.84
C LEU A 24 4.86 3.11 9.80
N LEU A 25 4.71 2.18 8.85
CA LEU A 25 3.51 1.36 8.73
C LEU A 25 3.33 0.45 9.95
N LEU A 26 4.38 -0.23 10.38
CA LEU A 26 4.36 -1.07 11.59
C LEU A 26 4.02 -0.25 12.84
N SER A 27 4.55 0.97 12.94
CA SER A 27 4.21 1.88 14.05
C SER A 27 2.73 2.25 14.06
N TYR A 28 2.12 2.46 12.89
CA TYR A 28 0.67 2.70 12.78
C TYR A 28 -0.14 1.47 13.19
N VAL A 29 0.26 0.28 12.72
CA VAL A 29 -0.41 -0.98 13.07
C VAL A 29 -0.34 -1.25 14.57
N HIS A 30 0.81 -0.99 15.21
CA HIS A 30 0.97 -1.16 16.66
C HIS A 30 -0.01 -0.34 17.50
N GLN A 31 -0.51 0.79 16.98
CA GLN A 31 -1.52 1.62 17.65
C GLN A 31 -2.93 1.02 17.65
N MET A 32 -3.18 -0.04 16.87
CA MET A 32 -4.49 -0.73 16.85
C MET A 32 -4.78 -1.40 18.20
N GLU A 33 -6.04 -1.40 18.64
CA GLU A 33 -6.43 -1.90 19.97
C GLU A 33 -5.91 -3.31 20.28
N GLN A 34 -5.89 -4.18 19.27
CA GLN A 34 -5.43 -5.57 19.38
C GLN A 34 -3.93 -5.70 19.74
N PHE A 35 -3.10 -4.72 19.39
CA PHE A 35 -1.64 -4.74 19.62
C PHE A 35 -1.18 -3.71 20.65
N LYS A 36 -2.07 -2.82 21.08
CA LYS A 36 -1.77 -1.68 21.97
C LYS A 36 -1.20 -2.10 23.34
N LYS A 37 -1.43 -3.35 23.76
CA LYS A 37 -0.91 -3.91 25.01
C LYS A 37 0.51 -4.47 24.88
N GLU A 38 0.97 -4.73 23.66
CA GLU A 38 2.31 -5.22 23.40
C GLU A 38 3.31 -4.06 23.51
N SER A 39 4.49 -4.30 24.06
CA SER A 39 5.57 -3.34 23.89
C SER A 39 5.97 -3.25 22.40
N PRO A 40 6.49 -2.12 21.91
CA PRO A 40 6.96 -2.01 20.52
C PRO A 40 7.97 -3.11 20.15
N LYS A 41 8.78 -3.56 21.11
CA LYS A 41 9.76 -4.63 20.92
C LYS A 41 9.08 -5.99 20.71
N GLU A 42 8.13 -6.35 21.56
CA GLU A 42 7.37 -7.60 21.44
C GLU A 42 6.56 -7.62 20.14
N PHE A 43 5.90 -6.52 19.81
CA PHE A 43 5.14 -6.40 18.56
C PHE A 43 6.00 -6.65 17.33
N LEU A 44 7.17 -6.00 17.23
CA LEU A 44 8.08 -6.20 16.10
C LEU A 44 8.61 -7.63 16.02
N GLN A 45 8.86 -8.27 17.16
CA GLN A 45 9.33 -9.65 17.20
C GLN A 45 8.24 -10.62 16.72
N ASN A 46 7.02 -10.49 17.24
CA ASN A 46 5.88 -11.31 16.84
C ASN A 46 5.59 -11.17 15.34
N TRP A 47 5.62 -9.93 14.82
CA TRP A 47 5.41 -9.68 13.40
C TRP A 47 6.50 -10.29 12.51
N ALA A 48 7.76 -10.27 12.97
CA ALA A 48 8.85 -10.90 12.23
C ALA A 48 8.66 -12.42 12.14
N GLU A 49 8.27 -13.06 13.25
CA GLU A 49 7.99 -14.49 13.30
C GLU A 49 6.79 -14.88 12.42
N GLU A 50 5.70 -14.11 12.44
CA GLU A 50 4.55 -14.32 11.54
C GLU A 50 4.95 -14.18 10.07
N TYR A 51 5.77 -13.19 9.75
CA TYR A 51 6.26 -12.99 8.39
C TYR A 51 7.14 -14.16 7.93
N GLU A 52 8.05 -14.66 8.78
CA GLU A 52 8.84 -15.84 8.47
C GLU A 52 7.98 -17.09 8.23
N ASN A 53 6.94 -17.30 9.04
CA ASN A 53 6.01 -18.42 8.84
C ASN A 53 5.24 -18.28 7.54
N PHE A 54 4.77 -17.07 7.22
CA PHE A 54 4.13 -16.78 5.94
C PHE A 54 5.06 -17.07 4.74
N LEU A 55 6.36 -16.74 4.84
CA LEU A 55 7.34 -17.05 3.79
C LEU A 55 7.57 -18.56 3.62
N LYS A 56 7.44 -19.35 4.69
CA LYS A 56 7.59 -20.82 4.65
C LYS A 56 6.37 -21.52 4.07
N GLU A 57 5.18 -20.98 4.31
CA GLU A 57 3.90 -21.64 3.96
C GLU A 57 3.31 -21.20 2.61
N ALA A 58 3.68 -20.02 2.10
CA ALA A 58 3.10 -19.46 0.88
C ALA A 58 4.13 -19.26 -0.22
N GLU A 59 3.69 -19.22 -1.50
CA GLU A 59 4.40 -18.54 -2.60
C GLU A 59 4.12 -17.04 -2.50
N PRO A 60 4.90 -16.26 -1.74
CA PRO A 60 4.50 -14.94 -1.26
C PRO A 60 4.43 -13.96 -2.42
N SER A 61 5.34 -14.12 -3.38
CA SER A 61 5.42 -13.35 -4.62
C SER A 61 4.11 -13.39 -5.42
N LYS A 62 3.48 -14.56 -5.53
CA LYS A 62 2.23 -14.74 -6.28
C LYS A 62 1.03 -14.12 -5.55
N LYS A 63 0.95 -14.29 -4.22
CA LYS A 63 -0.10 -13.68 -3.40
C LYS A 63 0.00 -12.15 -3.43
N PHE A 64 1.19 -11.59 -3.18
CA PHE A 64 1.43 -10.16 -3.23
C PHE A 64 1.13 -9.57 -4.61
N ARG A 65 1.58 -10.22 -5.69
CA ARG A 65 1.29 -9.79 -7.07
C ARG A 65 -0.22 -9.62 -7.30
N ASN A 66 -1.03 -10.60 -6.90
CA ASN A 66 -2.48 -10.56 -7.07
C ASN A 66 -3.14 -9.47 -6.21
N GLU A 67 -2.71 -9.30 -4.97
CA GLU A 67 -3.22 -8.23 -4.10
C GLU A 67 -2.86 -6.84 -4.63
N PHE A 68 -1.62 -6.61 -5.03
CA PHE A 68 -1.19 -5.35 -5.63
C PHE A 68 -1.94 -5.05 -6.94
N LYS A 69 -2.21 -6.07 -7.77
CA LYS A 69 -3.03 -5.92 -8.96
C LYS A 69 -4.46 -5.47 -8.61
N SER A 70 -5.09 -6.10 -7.62
CA SER A 70 -6.42 -5.73 -7.14
C SER A 70 -6.48 -4.30 -6.58
N ILE A 71 -5.49 -3.92 -5.76
CA ILE A 71 -5.36 -2.55 -5.23
C ILE A 71 -5.21 -1.53 -6.37
N ARG A 72 -4.36 -1.84 -7.36
CA ARG A 72 -4.16 -1.00 -8.54
C ARG A 72 -5.45 -0.82 -9.34
N GLU A 73 -6.22 -1.88 -9.55
CA GLU A 73 -7.50 -1.82 -10.25
C GLU A 73 -8.55 -1.00 -9.48
N LYS A 74 -8.63 -1.17 -8.15
CA LYS A 74 -9.50 -0.34 -7.28
C LYS A 74 -9.14 1.13 -7.34
N ASN A 75 -7.84 1.46 -7.24
CA ASN A 75 -7.37 2.84 -7.28
C ASN A 75 -7.57 3.48 -8.65
N LYS A 76 -7.42 2.72 -9.74
CA LYS A 76 -7.70 3.20 -11.10
C LYS A 76 -9.16 3.63 -11.25
N LYS A 77 -10.11 2.80 -10.79
CA LYS A 77 -11.54 3.14 -10.81
C LYS A 77 -11.84 4.39 -9.97
N MET A 78 -11.29 4.49 -8.76
CA MET A 78 -11.44 5.68 -7.92
C MET A 78 -10.89 6.95 -8.58
N LEU A 79 -9.76 6.87 -9.27
CA LEU A 79 -9.17 7.99 -10.00
C LEU A 79 -10.04 8.41 -11.20
N GLU A 80 -10.55 7.46 -11.96
CA GLU A 80 -11.46 7.72 -13.10
C GLU A 80 -12.79 8.34 -12.64
N GLU A 81 -13.34 7.88 -11.50
CA GLU A 81 -14.54 8.47 -10.89
C GLU A 81 -14.28 9.90 -10.41
N LYS A 82 -13.17 10.15 -9.69
CA LYS A 82 -12.81 11.50 -9.25
C LYS A 82 -12.59 12.45 -10.42
N GLN A 83 -11.95 12.00 -11.50
CA GLN A 83 -11.76 12.80 -12.72
C GLN A 83 -13.08 13.12 -13.42
N LYS A 84 -14.01 12.17 -13.51
CA LYS A 84 -15.36 12.42 -14.06
C LYS A 84 -16.14 13.45 -13.24
N TYR A 85 -16.09 13.36 -11.92
CA TYR A 85 -16.71 14.35 -11.04
C TYR A 85 -16.11 15.75 -11.24
N PHE A 86 -14.78 15.84 -11.35
CA PHE A 86 -14.09 17.11 -11.57
C PHE A 86 -14.48 17.76 -12.91
N LEU A 87 -14.53 16.97 -14.00
CA LEU A 87 -14.98 17.41 -15.32
C LEU A 87 -16.44 17.86 -15.31
N PHE A 88 -17.31 17.15 -14.59
CA PHE A 88 -18.72 17.53 -14.48
C PHE A 88 -18.89 18.86 -13.75
N ASP A 89 -18.15 19.08 -12.66
CA ASP A 89 -18.16 20.35 -11.91
C ASP A 89 -17.61 21.53 -12.74
N GLU A 90 -16.58 21.31 -13.57
CA GLU A 90 -16.07 22.34 -14.48
C GLU A 90 -17.08 22.71 -15.57
N ILE A 91 -17.76 21.72 -16.17
CA ILE A 91 -18.83 21.96 -17.16
C ILE A 91 -20.01 22.72 -16.52
N LEU A 92 -20.38 22.37 -15.28
CA LEU A 92 -21.42 23.07 -14.52
C LEU A 92 -21.05 24.52 -14.19
N LYS A 93 -19.78 24.80 -13.88
CA LYS A 93 -19.29 26.17 -13.69
C LYS A 93 -19.33 26.98 -14.98
N ILE A 94 -18.84 26.42 -16.08
CA ILE A 94 -18.83 27.09 -17.40
C ILE A 94 -20.27 27.40 -17.85
N SER A 95 -21.18 26.43 -17.74
CA SER A 95 -22.59 26.62 -18.12
C SER A 95 -23.34 27.67 -17.28
N LYS A 96 -22.93 27.89 -16.02
CA LYS A 96 -23.49 28.95 -15.17
C LYS A 96 -22.92 30.34 -15.47
N SER A 97 -21.72 30.43 -16.04
CA SER A 97 -21.09 31.70 -16.41
C SER A 97 -21.51 32.23 -17.80
N ILE A 98 -22.25 31.43 -18.58
CA ILE A 98 -22.75 31.80 -19.92
C ILE A 98 -24.21 32.35 -19.86
N LYS A 99 -24.83 32.41 -18.68
CA LYS A 99 -26.09 33.11 -18.42
C LYS A 99 -25.84 34.47 -17.78
#